data_AF-A0A1Y6LQK3-F1
#
_entry.id   AF-A0A1Y6LQK3-F1
#
_cell.length_a   1.000
_cell.length_b   1.000
_cell.length_c   1.000
_cell.angle_alpha   90.00
_cell.angle_beta   90.00
_cell.angle_gamma   90.00
#
_symmetry.space_group_name_H-M   'P 1'
#
loop_
_entity.id
_entity.type
_entity.pdbx_description
1 polymer ?
#
loop_
_entity_poly.entity_id
_entity_poly.type
_entity_poly.pdbx_seq_one_letter_code
_entity_poly.pdbx_strand_id
1 'polypeptide(L)'
;MRRGVAIFLGCTVIFLVLAVHQVWTLLELLFIKGLEDAILREELPALGSEREDTRKHLIPKIIHQTYVNTSIPEVWKEAQASCLALHKEPEWEYKLWTDAMSVDFIASEYPDFLDTFKGYRYPIERADAIRYFVLDHYGGIYLDLDDGCARPMEPLLSYPAFVRKTSPTGISNDVMGAVPHHPFFRLVMKELHKFDRSWILPYITVMASTGPLFLSVIWRHYGDNGYNVGDGADGGRIRILFPELYQGSKWSFFTHHVGNSWHSNDSDLMFWMSRHWRLVTAFGFIVGFGLLFLGWVIYRRQFLAAPPDTLPTWKKRSVRQRIPFWARRSAQREYEMINRHEP
;
A
#
# COMPACT_ATOMS: atom_id res chain seq x y z
N MET A 1 37.06 14.60 20.37
CA MET A 1 35.72 14.05 20.68
C MET A 1 35.87 12.75 21.47
N ARG A 2 35.20 12.62 22.63
CA ARG A 2 35.25 11.40 23.46
C ARG A 2 34.62 10.24 22.68
N ARG A 3 35.32 9.10 22.52
CA ARG A 3 34.89 7.92 21.72
C ARG A 3 33.42 7.53 21.94
N GLY A 4 32.90 7.62 23.17
CA GLY A 4 31.49 7.33 23.48
C GLY A 4 30.48 8.27 22.83
N VAL A 5 30.80 9.56 22.64
CA VAL A 5 29.95 10.51 21.91
C VAL A 5 29.84 10.10 20.45
N ALA A 6 30.97 9.72 19.83
CA ALA A 6 30.99 9.27 18.44
C ALA A 6 30.18 7.98 18.24
N ILE A 7 30.22 7.04 19.21
CA ILE A 7 29.40 5.81 19.17
C ILE A 7 27.91 6.15 19.22
N PHE A 8 27.48 7.02 20.14
CA PHE A 8 26.08 7.43 20.23
C PHE A 8 25.58 8.03 18.91
N LEU A 9 26.32 9.01 18.38
CA LEU A 9 25.98 9.66 17.11
C LEU A 9 25.93 8.65 15.95
N GLY A 10 26.89 7.73 15.87
CA GLY A 10 26.89 6.67 14.87
C GLY A 10 25.65 5.78 14.94
N CYS A 11 25.28 5.32 16.14
CA CYS A 11 24.07 4.52 16.34
C CYS A 11 22.79 5.30 16.00
N THR A 12 22.73 6.58 16.36
CA THR A 12 21.59 7.45 16.01
C THR A 12 21.45 7.60 14.50
N VAL A 13 22.54 7.84 13.77
CA VAL A 13 22.51 7.95 12.31
C VAL A 13 22.04 6.63 11.68
N ILE A 14 22.57 5.49 12.12
CA ILE A 14 22.14 4.17 11.62
C ILE A 14 20.64 3.97 11.86
N PHE A 15 20.16 4.28 13.06
CA PHE A 15 18.74 4.18 13.38
C PHE A 15 17.87 5.06 12.48
N LEU A 16 18.26 6.33 12.28
CA LEU A 16 17.51 7.27 11.43
C LEU A 16 17.50 6.82 9.97
N VAL A 17 18.62 6.32 9.44
CA VAL A 17 18.69 5.78 8.08
C VAL A 17 17.77 4.58 7.92
N LEU A 18 17.78 3.64 8.87
CA LEU A 18 16.88 2.49 8.85
C LEU A 18 15.41 2.93 8.96
N ALA A 19 15.09 3.89 9.82
CA ALA A 19 13.73 4.41 9.96
C ALA A 19 13.22 5.05 8.66
N VAL A 20 14.05 5.88 8.00
CA VAL A 20 13.72 6.48 6.70
C VAL A 20 13.56 5.40 5.63
N HIS A 21 14.45 4.41 5.60
CA HIS A 21 14.37 3.30 4.65
C HIS A 21 13.06 2.52 4.80
N GLN A 22 12.58 2.27 6.02
CA GLN A 22 11.34 1.54 6.28
C GLN A 22 10.07 2.26 5.78
N VAL A 23 10.11 3.59 5.67
CA VAL A 23 8.97 4.38 5.18
C VAL A 23 9.22 4.99 3.80
N TRP A 24 10.31 4.58 3.13
CA TRP A 24 10.77 5.22 1.90
C TRP A 24 9.71 5.22 0.80
N THR A 25 9.04 4.08 0.58
CA THR A 25 7.95 3.97 -0.41
C THR A 25 6.79 4.92 -0.10
N LEU A 26 6.45 5.12 1.17
CA LEU A 26 5.41 6.09 1.57
C LEU A 26 5.85 7.54 1.30
N LEU A 27 7.15 7.83 1.49
CA LEU A 27 7.72 9.15 1.16
C LEU A 27 7.74 9.38 -0.35
N GLU A 28 8.11 8.37 -1.16
CA GLU A 28 8.08 8.45 -2.62
C GLU A 28 6.69 8.75 -3.16
N LEU A 29 5.66 8.11 -2.58
CA LEU A 29 4.28 8.38 -2.95
C LEU A 29 3.94 9.87 -2.79
N LEU A 30 4.55 10.63 -1.88
CA LEU A 30 4.27 12.08 -1.75
C LEU A 30 4.69 12.89 -2.98
N PHE A 31 5.64 12.39 -3.78
CA PHE A 31 6.22 13.11 -4.91
C PHE A 31 5.81 12.53 -6.27
N ILE A 32 5.48 11.23 -6.31
CA ILE A 32 5.11 10.54 -7.54
C ILE A 32 3.68 10.92 -7.93
N LYS A 33 3.56 11.54 -9.10
CA LYS A 33 2.27 12.01 -9.62
C LYS A 33 1.57 10.99 -10.51
N GLY A 34 2.28 10.02 -11.07
CA GLY A 34 1.73 9.07 -12.06
C GLY A 34 1.42 9.71 -13.42
N LEU A 35 2.07 10.83 -13.74
CA LEU A 35 1.83 11.55 -15.00
C LEU A 35 2.31 10.78 -16.23
N GLU A 36 3.35 9.96 -16.09
CA GLU A 36 3.91 9.17 -17.18
C GLU A 36 2.91 8.14 -17.72
N ASP A 37 1.97 7.70 -16.87
CA ASP A 37 0.95 6.70 -17.20
C ASP A 37 -0.45 7.31 -17.30
N ALA A 38 -0.57 8.63 -17.25
CA ALA A 38 -1.84 9.32 -17.39
C ALA A 38 -2.54 8.91 -18.69
N ILE A 39 -3.83 8.64 -18.63
CA ILE A 39 -4.68 8.62 -19.81
C ILE A 39 -4.92 10.07 -20.20
N LEU A 40 -4.40 10.47 -21.36
CA LEU A 40 -4.59 11.83 -21.86
C LEU A 40 -5.89 11.94 -22.65
N ARG A 41 -6.48 13.13 -22.64
CA ARG A 41 -7.72 13.41 -23.38
C ARG A 41 -7.52 13.21 -24.88
N GLU A 42 -6.34 13.51 -25.38
CA GLU A 42 -5.94 13.38 -26.78
C GLU A 42 -5.87 11.92 -27.24
N GLU A 43 -5.75 10.97 -26.30
CA GLU A 43 -5.79 9.53 -26.58
C GLU A 43 -7.22 8.97 -26.66
N LEU A 44 -8.23 9.77 -26.28
CA LEU A 44 -9.62 9.36 -26.23
C LEU A 44 -10.39 9.86 -27.46
N PRO A 45 -11.42 9.12 -27.92
CA PRO A 45 -12.31 9.59 -28.96
C PRO A 45 -13.07 10.85 -28.50
N ALA A 46 -13.55 11.63 -29.48
CA ALA A 46 -14.35 12.80 -29.19
C ALA A 46 -15.63 12.42 -28.43
N LEU A 47 -16.10 13.32 -27.56
CA LEU A 47 -17.35 13.14 -26.82
C LEU A 47 -18.50 12.81 -27.80
N GLY A 48 -19.21 11.71 -27.56
CA GLY A 48 -20.30 11.21 -28.40
C GLY A 48 -19.88 10.21 -29.48
N SER A 49 -18.58 10.00 -29.70
CA SER A 49 -18.04 9.02 -30.66
C SER A 49 -17.38 7.80 -29.99
N GLU A 50 -17.63 7.59 -28.68
CA GLU A 50 -16.98 6.56 -27.88
C GLU A 50 -17.19 5.14 -28.42
N ARG A 51 -18.36 4.87 -29.00
CA ARG A 51 -18.72 3.57 -29.57
C ARG A 51 -18.15 3.31 -30.97
N GLU A 52 -17.63 4.36 -31.60
CA GLU A 52 -16.97 4.29 -32.91
C GLU A 52 -15.45 4.17 -32.76
N ASP A 53 -14.96 4.02 -31.53
CA ASP A 53 -13.56 3.77 -31.27
C ASP A 53 -13.10 2.48 -31.95
N THR A 54 -12.16 2.63 -32.89
CA THR A 54 -11.63 1.53 -33.70
C THR A 54 -10.48 0.78 -33.01
N ARG A 55 -10.04 1.28 -31.84
CA ARG A 55 -8.99 0.63 -31.07
C ARG A 55 -9.47 -0.73 -30.57
N LYS A 56 -8.55 -1.70 -30.54
CA LYS A 56 -8.85 -3.05 -30.09
C LYS A 56 -9.19 -3.03 -28.60
N HIS A 57 -10.39 -3.47 -28.25
CA HIS A 57 -10.76 -3.73 -26.86
C HIS A 57 -9.98 -4.93 -26.33
N LEU A 58 -9.20 -4.69 -25.28
CA LEU A 58 -8.42 -5.67 -24.53
C LEU A 58 -9.19 -6.13 -23.30
N ILE A 59 -9.73 -5.18 -22.53
CA ILE A 59 -10.50 -5.45 -21.31
C ILE A 59 -11.87 -6.04 -21.72
N PRO A 60 -12.27 -7.19 -21.13
CA PRO A 60 -13.60 -7.76 -21.34
C PRO A 60 -14.72 -6.78 -20.96
N LYS A 61 -15.86 -6.84 -21.67
CA LYS A 61 -17.05 -6.02 -21.38
C LYS A 61 -17.84 -6.62 -20.22
N ILE A 62 -17.26 -6.62 -19.03
CA ILE A 62 -17.87 -7.12 -17.80
C ILE A 62 -17.82 -6.01 -16.77
N ILE A 63 -18.95 -5.70 -16.15
CA ILE A 63 -19.05 -4.80 -15.01
C ILE A 63 -19.16 -5.62 -13.73
N HIS A 64 -18.26 -5.37 -12.80
CA HIS A 64 -18.27 -5.94 -11.46
C HIS A 64 -18.60 -4.86 -10.43
N GLN A 65 -19.56 -5.15 -9.57
CA GLN A 65 -19.82 -4.37 -8.36
C GLN A 65 -19.99 -5.33 -7.18
N THR A 66 -19.71 -4.88 -5.96
CA THR A 66 -19.88 -5.70 -4.77
C THR A 66 -20.87 -5.08 -3.80
N TYR A 67 -21.67 -5.90 -3.15
CA TYR A 67 -22.45 -5.49 -1.99
C TYR A 67 -22.63 -6.65 -1.01
N VAL A 68 -23.12 -6.36 0.19
CA VAL A 68 -23.38 -7.40 1.19
C VAL A 68 -24.39 -8.43 0.66
N ASN A 69 -25.39 -7.99 -0.11
CA ASN A 69 -26.43 -8.83 -0.70
C ASN A 69 -27.03 -8.19 -1.97
N THR A 70 -28.15 -8.67 -2.47
CA THR A 70 -28.79 -8.15 -3.70
C THR A 70 -29.66 -6.91 -3.48
N SER A 71 -29.90 -6.50 -2.23
CA SER A 71 -30.78 -5.38 -1.88
C SER A 71 -30.01 -4.07 -1.80
N ILE A 72 -29.64 -3.52 -2.97
CA ILE A 72 -28.86 -2.28 -3.07
C ILE A 72 -29.63 -1.08 -2.45
N PRO A 73 -28.99 -0.26 -1.59
CA PRO A 73 -29.57 0.94 -1.01
C PRO A 73 -30.04 1.96 -2.05
N GLU A 74 -31.13 2.66 -1.75
CA GLU A 74 -31.74 3.63 -2.68
C GLU A 74 -30.77 4.70 -3.18
N VAL A 75 -29.87 5.17 -2.30
CA VAL A 75 -28.84 6.18 -2.62
C VAL A 75 -27.87 5.76 -3.73
N TRP A 76 -27.73 4.47 -4.00
CA TRP A 76 -26.81 3.92 -5.00
C TRP A 76 -27.51 3.30 -6.21
N LYS A 77 -28.85 3.22 -6.21
CA LYS A 77 -29.59 2.67 -7.34
C LYS A 77 -29.46 3.54 -8.59
N GLU A 78 -29.42 4.86 -8.44
CA GLU A 78 -29.20 5.76 -9.57
C GLU A 78 -27.82 5.55 -10.20
N ALA A 79 -26.79 5.42 -9.37
CA ALA A 79 -25.42 5.15 -9.80
C ALA A 79 -25.34 3.85 -10.61
N GLN A 80 -25.83 2.75 -10.04
CA GLN A 80 -25.91 1.46 -10.72
C GLN A 80 -26.72 1.55 -12.03
N ALA A 81 -27.92 2.14 -11.99
CA ALA A 81 -28.80 2.23 -13.14
C ALA A 81 -28.17 3.02 -14.30
N SER A 82 -27.40 4.08 -14.00
CA SER A 82 -26.69 4.85 -15.02
C SER A 82 -25.67 3.99 -15.79
N CYS A 83 -24.96 3.08 -15.12
CA CYS A 83 -24.04 2.15 -15.75
C CYS A 83 -24.77 1.10 -16.60
N LEU A 84 -25.84 0.49 -16.07
CA LEU A 84 -26.63 -0.49 -16.81
C LEU A 84 -27.34 0.11 -18.03
N ALA A 85 -27.73 1.38 -17.95
CA ALA A 85 -28.36 2.09 -19.07
C ALA A 85 -27.40 2.31 -20.24
N LEU A 86 -26.12 2.56 -19.96
CA LEU A 86 -25.08 2.78 -20.97
C LEU A 86 -24.47 1.48 -21.50
N HIS A 87 -24.43 0.44 -20.69
CA HIS A 87 -23.74 -0.83 -20.94
C HIS A 87 -24.74 -1.99 -20.87
N LYS A 88 -25.41 -2.26 -21.99
CA LYS A 88 -26.53 -3.21 -22.06
C LYS A 88 -26.10 -4.61 -22.51
N GLU A 89 -26.81 -5.62 -22.03
CA GLU A 89 -26.74 -6.98 -22.59
C GLU A 89 -27.22 -7.02 -24.05
N PRO A 90 -26.70 -7.96 -24.87
CA PRO A 90 -25.71 -8.99 -24.54
C PRO A 90 -24.25 -8.51 -24.69
N GLU A 91 -24.03 -7.24 -25.06
CA GLU A 91 -22.69 -6.72 -25.33
C GLU A 91 -21.85 -6.57 -24.05
N TRP A 92 -22.52 -6.23 -22.95
CA TRP A 92 -21.94 -6.12 -21.62
C TRP A 92 -22.57 -7.15 -20.68
N GLU A 93 -21.74 -7.78 -19.85
CA GLU A 93 -22.19 -8.60 -18.73
C GLU A 93 -22.15 -7.78 -17.44
N TYR A 94 -23.15 -7.94 -16.58
CA TYR A 94 -23.18 -7.34 -15.24
C TYR A 94 -23.13 -8.41 -14.15
N LYS A 95 -22.20 -8.26 -13.19
CA LYS A 95 -22.07 -9.13 -12.02
C LYS A 95 -22.10 -8.32 -10.73
N LEU A 96 -23.13 -8.55 -9.93
CA LEU A 96 -23.19 -8.10 -8.54
C LEU A 96 -22.70 -9.21 -7.60
N TRP A 97 -21.52 -9.01 -7.03
CA TRP A 97 -20.90 -9.95 -6.09
C TRP A 97 -21.43 -9.71 -4.68
N THR A 98 -22.17 -10.69 -4.15
CA THR A 98 -22.59 -10.67 -2.74
C THR A 98 -21.48 -11.19 -1.82
N ASP A 99 -21.57 -10.94 -0.52
CA ASP A 99 -20.63 -11.51 0.45
C ASP A 99 -20.57 -13.05 0.34
N ALA A 100 -21.72 -13.70 0.20
CA ALA A 100 -21.81 -15.15 0.05
C ALA A 100 -21.13 -15.63 -1.24
N MET A 101 -21.45 -15.00 -2.39
CA MET A 101 -20.83 -15.32 -3.67
C MET A 101 -19.31 -15.10 -3.65
N SER A 102 -18.86 -14.06 -2.95
CA SER A 102 -17.43 -13.74 -2.83
C SER A 102 -16.71 -14.83 -2.06
N VAL A 103 -17.28 -15.32 -0.94
CA VAL A 103 -16.72 -16.43 -0.18
C VAL A 103 -16.69 -17.72 -1.01
N ASP A 104 -17.78 -18.03 -1.71
CA ASP A 104 -17.87 -19.24 -2.53
C ASP A 104 -16.86 -19.22 -3.69
N PHE A 105 -16.70 -18.06 -4.34
CA PHE A 105 -15.72 -17.86 -5.41
C PHE A 105 -14.28 -17.99 -4.92
N ILE A 106 -13.93 -17.40 -3.77
CA ILE A 106 -12.59 -17.59 -3.19
C ILE A 106 -12.39 -19.04 -2.79
N ALA A 107 -13.40 -19.71 -2.25
CA ALA A 107 -13.29 -21.13 -1.89
C ALA A 107 -13.10 -22.04 -3.10
N SER A 108 -13.70 -21.73 -4.25
CA SER A 108 -13.57 -22.54 -5.46
C SER A 108 -12.29 -22.26 -6.25
N GLU A 109 -11.98 -20.98 -6.49
CA GLU A 109 -10.91 -20.58 -7.40
C GLU A 109 -9.58 -20.29 -6.69
N TYR A 110 -9.62 -19.91 -5.41
CA TYR A 110 -8.46 -19.47 -4.63
C TYR A 110 -8.46 -20.05 -3.19
N PRO A 111 -8.59 -21.37 -3.02
CA PRO A 111 -8.81 -22.00 -1.72
C PRO A 111 -7.71 -21.67 -0.70
N ASP A 112 -6.47 -21.51 -1.15
CA ASP A 112 -5.32 -21.15 -0.29
C ASP A 112 -5.46 -19.76 0.35
N PHE A 113 -6.31 -18.89 -0.20
CA PHE A 113 -6.57 -17.55 0.32
C PHE A 113 -7.84 -17.48 1.17
N LEU A 114 -8.63 -18.55 1.25
CA LEU A 114 -9.95 -18.54 1.91
C LEU A 114 -9.87 -18.16 3.39
N ASP A 115 -8.87 -18.68 4.11
CA ASP A 115 -8.70 -18.40 5.53
C ASP A 115 -8.33 -16.94 5.77
N THR A 116 -7.46 -16.36 4.93
CA THR A 116 -7.14 -14.92 4.98
C THR A 116 -8.37 -14.08 4.66
N PHE A 117 -9.10 -14.43 3.59
CA PHE A 117 -10.28 -13.71 3.16
C PHE A 117 -11.37 -13.68 4.26
N LYS A 118 -11.63 -14.82 4.90
CA LYS A 118 -12.57 -14.90 6.04
C LYS A 118 -12.03 -14.24 7.30
N GLY A 119 -10.71 -14.24 7.47
CA GLY A 119 -10.01 -13.70 8.64
C GLY A 119 -9.95 -12.18 8.72
N TYR A 120 -10.22 -11.47 7.62
CA TYR A 120 -10.23 -10.01 7.61
C TYR A 120 -11.17 -9.43 8.67
N ARG A 121 -10.66 -8.44 9.42
CA ARG A 121 -11.32 -7.88 10.58
C ARG A 121 -12.56 -7.06 10.20
N TYR A 122 -12.48 -6.31 9.10
CA TYR A 122 -13.54 -5.43 8.65
C TYR A 122 -14.17 -5.96 7.35
N PRO A 123 -15.51 -5.88 7.19
CA PRO A 123 -16.18 -6.30 5.95
C PRO A 123 -15.65 -5.60 4.69
N ILE A 124 -15.31 -4.32 4.80
CA ILE A 124 -14.73 -3.54 3.70
C ILE A 124 -13.42 -4.14 3.19
N GLU A 125 -12.61 -4.77 4.05
CA GLU A 125 -11.36 -5.42 3.61
C GLU A 125 -11.64 -6.61 2.68
N ARG A 126 -12.76 -7.33 2.90
CA ARG A 126 -13.21 -8.39 1.98
C ARG A 126 -13.72 -7.83 0.66
N ALA A 127 -14.46 -6.73 0.70
CA ALA A 127 -14.93 -6.02 -0.51
C ALA A 127 -13.76 -5.42 -1.32
N ASP A 128 -12.72 -4.95 -0.64
CA ASP A 128 -11.46 -4.53 -1.26
C ASP A 128 -10.64 -5.70 -1.82
N ALA A 129 -10.63 -6.84 -1.14
CA ALA A 129 -9.89 -8.00 -1.63
C ALA A 129 -10.57 -8.60 -2.88
N ILE A 130 -11.89 -8.85 -2.82
CA ILE A 130 -12.62 -9.56 -3.89
C ILE A 130 -12.53 -8.83 -5.23
N ARG A 131 -12.52 -7.49 -5.25
CA ARG A 131 -12.37 -6.70 -6.49
C ARG A 131 -11.08 -7.00 -7.23
N TYR A 132 -9.99 -7.36 -6.54
CA TYR A 132 -8.75 -7.77 -7.18
C TYR A 132 -8.84 -9.18 -7.77
N PHE A 133 -9.48 -10.11 -7.07
CA PHE A 133 -9.63 -11.49 -7.53
C PHE A 133 -10.56 -11.61 -8.74
N VAL A 134 -11.66 -10.85 -8.78
CA VAL A 134 -12.58 -10.88 -9.93
C VAL A 134 -11.96 -10.24 -11.16
N LEU A 135 -11.18 -9.16 -11.00
CA LEU A 135 -10.41 -8.56 -12.09
C LEU A 135 -9.31 -9.49 -12.61
N ASP A 136 -8.60 -10.19 -11.73
CA ASP A 136 -7.61 -11.18 -12.19
C ASP A 136 -8.26 -12.33 -12.94
N HIS A 137 -9.38 -12.86 -12.42
CA HIS A 137 -10.01 -14.05 -12.99
C HIS A 137 -10.78 -13.77 -14.28
N TYR A 138 -11.63 -12.74 -14.28
CA TYR A 138 -12.54 -12.43 -15.39
C TYR A 138 -12.05 -11.28 -16.26
N GLY A 139 -11.10 -10.48 -15.80
CA GLY A 139 -10.86 -9.14 -16.34
C GLY A 139 -12.04 -8.22 -16.04
N GLY A 140 -12.32 -7.29 -16.95
CA GLY A 140 -13.48 -6.41 -16.86
C GLY A 140 -13.19 -5.11 -16.14
N ILE A 141 -14.26 -4.44 -15.72
CA ILE A 141 -14.24 -3.18 -14.98
C ILE A 141 -14.95 -3.39 -13.66
N TYR A 142 -14.22 -3.16 -12.56
CA TYR A 142 -14.78 -3.02 -11.23
C TYR A 142 -15.10 -1.55 -10.96
N LEU A 143 -16.26 -1.30 -10.34
CA LEU A 143 -16.57 -0.01 -9.74
C LEU A 143 -17.40 -0.17 -8.47
N ASP A 144 -17.17 0.70 -7.48
CA ASP A 144 -18.00 0.74 -6.28
C ASP A 144 -19.44 1.18 -6.61
N LEU A 145 -20.39 0.89 -5.71
CA LEU A 145 -21.81 1.17 -5.93
C LEU A 145 -22.18 2.66 -5.82
N ASP A 146 -21.31 3.45 -5.19
CA ASP A 146 -21.40 4.90 -5.14
C ASP A 146 -20.75 5.58 -6.36
N ASP A 147 -20.22 4.82 -7.33
CA ASP A 147 -19.82 5.32 -8.64
C ASP A 147 -20.85 4.97 -9.71
N GLY A 148 -21.35 6.00 -10.41
CA GLY A 148 -22.18 5.86 -11.60
C GLY A 148 -21.38 6.07 -12.88
N CYS A 149 -22.03 5.88 -14.03
CA CYS A 149 -21.44 6.05 -15.34
C CYS A 149 -22.05 7.26 -16.03
N ALA A 150 -21.20 8.22 -16.40
CA ALA A 150 -21.58 9.40 -17.16
C ALA A 150 -21.44 9.20 -18.67
N ARG A 151 -20.57 8.28 -19.10
CA ARG A 151 -20.21 8.05 -20.51
C ARG A 151 -19.94 6.57 -20.79
N PRO A 152 -20.04 6.13 -22.06
CA PRO A 152 -19.64 4.77 -22.44
C PRO A 152 -18.16 4.51 -22.11
N MET A 153 -17.85 3.35 -21.52
CA MET A 153 -16.50 2.98 -21.05
C MET A 153 -15.62 2.31 -22.11
N GLU A 154 -16.14 2.08 -23.32
CA GLU A 154 -15.42 1.47 -24.45
C GLU A 154 -14.02 2.07 -24.68
N PRO A 155 -13.82 3.40 -24.60
CA PRO A 155 -12.49 3.98 -24.79
C PRO A 155 -11.44 3.54 -23.77
N LEU A 156 -11.86 3.08 -22.60
CA LEU A 156 -10.97 2.57 -21.55
C LEU A 156 -10.58 1.11 -21.78
N LEU A 157 -11.34 0.37 -22.60
CA LEU A 157 -11.09 -1.05 -22.86
C LEU A 157 -9.84 -1.30 -23.69
N SER A 158 -9.30 -0.26 -24.33
CA SER A 158 -8.11 -0.35 -25.18
C SER A 158 -6.78 -0.40 -24.40
N TYR A 159 -6.82 -0.24 -23.08
CA TYR A 159 -5.67 -0.35 -22.20
C TYR A 159 -5.63 -1.73 -21.54
N PRO A 160 -4.45 -2.29 -21.22
CA PRO A 160 -4.38 -3.59 -20.55
C PRO A 160 -4.87 -3.52 -19.10
N ALA A 161 -4.63 -2.41 -18.42
CA ALA A 161 -5.25 -2.09 -17.15
C ALA A 161 -5.38 -0.58 -16.97
N PHE A 162 -6.37 -0.17 -16.17
CA PHE A 162 -6.50 1.20 -15.71
C PHE A 162 -6.98 1.29 -14.26
N VAL A 163 -6.63 2.39 -13.60
CA VAL A 163 -7.07 2.73 -12.23
C VAL A 163 -7.30 4.22 -12.10
N ARG A 164 -8.12 4.66 -11.14
CA ARG A 164 -8.22 6.09 -10.81
C ARG A 164 -7.00 6.57 -10.03
N LYS A 165 -6.61 7.82 -10.25
CA LYS A 165 -5.75 8.55 -9.32
C LYS A 165 -6.51 8.82 -8.03
N THR A 166 -5.87 8.68 -6.88
CA THR A 166 -6.44 9.11 -5.59
C THR A 166 -5.77 10.39 -5.07
N SER A 167 -6.45 11.06 -4.15
CA SER A 167 -5.99 12.28 -3.48
C SER A 167 -5.68 11.98 -2.01
N PRO A 168 -4.57 12.46 -1.44
CA PRO A 168 -3.61 13.39 -2.02
C PRO A 168 -2.59 12.74 -2.98
N THR A 169 -2.40 11.42 -2.90
CA THR A 169 -1.46 10.71 -3.76
C THR A 169 -1.78 9.22 -3.91
N GLY A 170 -1.23 8.61 -4.97
CA GLY A 170 -1.38 7.20 -5.29
C GLY A 170 -2.50 6.92 -6.29
N ILE A 171 -2.94 5.68 -6.28
CA ILE A 171 -4.05 5.15 -7.07
C ILE A 171 -5.17 4.66 -6.15
N SER A 172 -6.40 4.72 -6.64
CA SER A 172 -7.58 4.26 -5.93
C SER A 172 -7.97 2.85 -6.38
N ASN A 173 -8.73 2.15 -5.54
CA ASN A 173 -9.26 0.83 -5.82
C ASN A 173 -10.79 0.83 -6.04
N ASP A 174 -11.39 2.01 -6.12
CA ASP A 174 -12.84 2.22 -6.24
C ASP A 174 -13.37 2.05 -7.66
N VAL A 175 -12.56 2.37 -8.68
CA VAL A 175 -12.84 2.11 -10.11
C VAL A 175 -11.55 1.66 -10.78
N MET A 176 -11.58 0.45 -11.35
CA MET A 176 -10.43 -0.21 -11.96
C MET A 176 -10.87 -1.07 -13.13
N GLY A 177 -10.01 -1.25 -14.12
CA GLY A 177 -10.24 -2.23 -15.19
C GLY A 177 -8.97 -2.96 -15.57
N ALA A 178 -9.11 -4.21 -16.03
CA ALA A 178 -7.98 -5.04 -16.39
C ALA A 178 -8.34 -6.14 -17.40
N VAL A 179 -7.36 -6.56 -18.18
CA VAL A 179 -7.38 -7.87 -18.83
C VAL A 179 -7.31 -8.97 -17.76
N PRO A 180 -7.85 -10.17 -18.02
CA PRO A 180 -7.64 -11.32 -17.15
C PRO A 180 -6.15 -11.59 -16.94
N HIS A 181 -5.79 -11.95 -15.71
CA HIS A 181 -4.44 -12.30 -15.28
C HIS A 181 -3.39 -11.20 -15.47
N HIS A 182 -3.81 -9.93 -15.51
CA HIS A 182 -2.90 -8.80 -15.63
C HIS A 182 -1.81 -8.86 -14.53
N PRO A 183 -0.51 -8.74 -14.86
CA PRO A 183 0.57 -9.04 -13.91
C PRO A 183 0.55 -8.21 -12.62
N PHE A 184 0.04 -6.98 -12.69
CA PHE A 184 -0.17 -6.15 -11.51
C PHE A 184 -1.17 -6.76 -10.53
N PHE A 185 -2.35 -7.19 -10.99
CA PHE A 185 -3.37 -7.76 -10.10
C PHE A 185 -2.94 -9.11 -9.54
N ARG A 186 -2.18 -9.91 -10.30
CA ARG A 186 -1.49 -11.10 -9.76
C ARG A 186 -0.55 -10.77 -8.63
N LEU A 187 0.24 -9.70 -8.75
CA LEU A 187 1.12 -9.25 -7.68
C LEU A 187 0.31 -8.75 -6.47
N VAL A 188 -0.74 -7.96 -6.69
CA VAL A 188 -1.64 -7.47 -5.65
C VAL A 188 -2.20 -8.65 -4.84
N MET A 189 -2.82 -9.63 -5.51
CA MET A 189 -3.36 -10.82 -4.84
C MET A 189 -2.29 -11.59 -4.06
N LYS A 190 -1.10 -11.76 -4.65
CA LYS A 190 0.02 -12.45 -4.00
C LYS A 190 0.46 -11.74 -2.73
N GLU A 191 0.41 -10.41 -2.67
CA GLU A 191 0.91 -9.64 -1.53
C GLU A 191 -0.13 -9.40 -0.42
N LEU A 192 -1.44 -9.53 -0.70
CA LEU A 192 -2.52 -9.29 0.27
C LEU A 192 -2.29 -9.94 1.65
N HIS A 193 -1.88 -11.20 1.68
CA HIS A 193 -1.65 -11.93 2.94
C HIS A 193 -0.56 -11.28 3.84
N LYS A 194 0.42 -10.58 3.27
CA LYS A 194 1.49 -9.93 4.04
C LYS A 194 1.06 -8.59 4.62
N PHE A 195 0.01 -8.01 4.05
CA PHE A 195 -0.54 -6.70 4.40
C PHE A 195 -1.76 -6.79 5.31
N ASP A 196 -2.28 -7.99 5.60
CA ASP A 196 -3.26 -8.19 6.69
C ASP A 196 -2.65 -7.80 8.05
N ARG A 197 -2.80 -6.53 8.43
CA ARG A 197 -2.18 -5.90 9.59
C ARG A 197 -3.23 -5.14 10.37
N SER A 198 -3.36 -5.47 11.65
CA SER A 198 -4.22 -4.70 12.57
C SER A 198 -3.46 -3.52 13.18
N TRP A 199 -3.83 -2.30 12.80
CA TRP A 199 -3.34 -1.06 13.40
C TRP A 199 -4.30 -0.53 14.46
N ILE A 200 -3.84 0.44 15.25
CA ILE A 200 -4.67 1.04 16.32
C ILE A 200 -5.88 1.78 15.72
N LEU A 201 -5.71 2.41 14.55
CA LEU A 201 -6.76 3.13 13.87
C LEU A 201 -7.39 2.24 12.78
N PRO A 202 -8.71 1.97 12.84
CA PRO A 202 -9.45 1.22 11.80
C PRO A 202 -9.20 1.75 10.39
N TYR A 203 -9.20 3.07 10.18
CA TYR A 203 -8.98 3.71 8.88
C TYR A 203 -7.62 3.33 8.28
N ILE A 204 -6.56 3.33 9.09
CA ILE A 204 -5.23 2.92 8.63
C ILE A 204 -5.21 1.43 8.31
N THR A 205 -5.90 0.61 9.12
CA THR A 205 -6.03 -0.84 8.86
C THR A 205 -6.67 -1.09 7.50
N VAL A 206 -7.86 -0.54 7.25
CA VAL A 206 -8.57 -0.71 5.98
C VAL A 206 -7.73 -0.22 4.80
N MET A 207 -7.21 1.01 4.86
CA MET A 207 -6.44 1.61 3.77
C MET A 207 -5.16 0.82 3.45
N ALA A 208 -4.43 0.35 4.48
CA ALA A 208 -3.11 -0.26 4.34
C ALA A 208 -3.14 -1.79 4.19
N SER A 209 -4.23 -2.46 4.54
CA SER A 209 -4.37 -3.92 4.36
C SER A 209 -4.79 -4.28 2.94
N THR A 210 -5.86 -3.65 2.46
CA THR A 210 -6.54 -4.05 1.21
C THR A 210 -6.95 -2.85 0.36
N GLY A 211 -7.06 -1.66 0.96
CA GLY A 211 -7.56 -0.45 0.32
C GLY A 211 -6.55 0.29 -0.58
N PRO A 212 -6.84 1.57 -0.91
CA PRO A 212 -6.04 2.38 -1.83
C PRO A 212 -4.56 2.55 -1.44
N LEU A 213 -4.23 2.61 -0.14
CA LEU A 213 -2.85 2.78 0.29
C LEU A 213 -2.03 1.51 0.02
N PHE A 214 -2.61 0.33 0.32
CA PHE A 214 -2.02 -0.95 -0.07
C PHE A 214 -1.79 -1.01 -1.59
N LEU A 215 -2.83 -0.74 -2.38
CA LEU A 215 -2.75 -0.81 -3.84
C LEU A 215 -1.68 0.14 -4.39
N SER A 216 -1.56 1.35 -3.82
CA SER A 216 -0.55 2.35 -4.19
C SER A 216 0.88 1.90 -3.87
N VAL A 217 1.09 1.24 -2.74
CA VAL A 217 2.40 0.67 -2.37
C VAL A 217 2.80 -0.43 -3.35
N ILE A 218 1.88 -1.33 -3.69
CA ILE A 218 2.15 -2.39 -4.67
C ILE A 218 2.42 -1.80 -6.06
N TRP A 219 1.68 -0.76 -6.47
CA TRP A 219 1.91 -0.06 -7.73
C TRP A 219 3.30 0.55 -7.83
N ARG A 220 3.78 1.16 -6.74
CA ARG A 220 5.14 1.71 -6.69
C ARG A 220 6.19 0.61 -6.85
N HIS A 221 6.09 -0.46 -6.07
CA HIS A 221 6.99 -1.59 -6.19
C HIS A 221 6.95 -2.21 -7.59
N TYR A 222 5.76 -2.34 -8.19
CA TYR A 222 5.59 -2.87 -9.53
C TYR A 222 6.31 -2.01 -10.59
N GLY A 223 6.19 -0.68 -10.47
CA GLY A 223 6.91 0.29 -11.30
C GLY A 223 8.43 0.27 -11.09
N ASP A 224 8.91 0.24 -9.83
CA ASP A 224 10.34 0.24 -9.50
C ASP A 224 11.07 -1.00 -10.01
N ASN A 225 10.37 -2.13 -10.08
CA ASN A 225 10.90 -3.37 -10.67
C ASN A 225 10.82 -3.38 -12.21
N GLY A 226 10.36 -2.30 -12.84
CA GLY A 226 10.30 -2.17 -14.30
C GLY A 226 9.16 -2.94 -14.97
N TYR A 227 8.16 -3.40 -14.21
CA TYR A 227 7.05 -4.18 -14.77
C TYR A 227 5.93 -3.33 -15.38
N ASN A 228 5.89 -2.03 -15.08
CA ASN A 228 4.85 -1.11 -15.55
C ASN A 228 5.09 -0.63 -16.99
N VAL A 229 5.11 -1.58 -17.94
CA VAL A 229 5.44 -1.34 -19.35
C VAL A 229 4.54 -2.14 -20.30
N GLY A 230 4.33 -1.62 -21.51
CA GLY A 230 3.56 -2.27 -22.58
C GLY A 230 2.05 -2.03 -22.50
N ASP A 231 1.47 -1.44 -23.55
CA ASP A 231 0.04 -1.15 -23.68
C ASP A 231 -0.75 -2.26 -24.45
N GLY A 232 -0.10 -3.40 -24.76
CA GLY A 232 -0.75 -4.54 -25.43
C GLY A 232 -1.48 -5.47 -24.47
N ALA A 233 -2.16 -6.50 -24.98
CA ALA A 233 -2.92 -7.47 -24.16
C ALA A 233 -2.06 -8.21 -23.11
N ASP A 234 -0.82 -8.56 -23.48
CA ASP A 234 0.16 -9.18 -22.57
C ASP A 234 1.04 -8.13 -21.87
N GLY A 235 0.72 -6.84 -22.07
CA GLY A 235 1.40 -5.71 -21.46
C GLY A 235 1.07 -5.61 -19.97
N GLY A 236 2.05 -5.16 -19.20
CA GLY A 236 1.93 -4.99 -17.76
C GLY A 236 1.58 -3.57 -17.34
N ARG A 237 1.38 -2.63 -18.29
CA ARG A 237 1.24 -1.21 -17.97
C ARG A 237 -0.13 -0.88 -17.39
N ILE A 238 -0.15 -0.14 -16.29
CA ILE A 238 -1.36 0.38 -15.68
C ILE A 238 -1.50 1.84 -16.10
N ARG A 239 -2.64 2.18 -16.70
CA ARG A 239 -2.97 3.56 -17.09
C ARG A 239 -3.78 4.26 -16.01
N ILE A 240 -3.52 5.55 -15.80
CA ILE A 240 -4.09 6.28 -14.66
C ILE A 240 -5.12 7.30 -15.16
N LEU A 241 -6.36 7.16 -14.71
CA LEU A 241 -7.40 8.16 -14.94
C LEU A 241 -7.22 9.30 -13.94
N PHE A 242 -6.99 10.50 -14.46
CA PHE A 242 -6.88 11.72 -13.66
C PHE A 242 -8.26 12.36 -13.42
N PRO A 243 -8.41 13.23 -12.39
CA PRO A 243 -9.70 13.78 -11.97
C PRO A 243 -10.59 14.31 -13.10
N GLU A 244 -10.03 14.98 -14.10
CA GLU A 244 -10.80 15.48 -15.24
C GLU A 244 -11.58 14.37 -15.99
N LEU A 245 -11.06 13.15 -16.01
CA LEU A 245 -11.66 11.99 -16.66
C LEU A 245 -12.59 11.17 -15.75
N TYR A 246 -12.75 11.52 -14.48
CA TYR A 246 -13.65 10.77 -13.58
C TYR A 246 -14.49 11.62 -12.62
N GLN A 247 -14.28 12.95 -12.54
CA GLN A 247 -15.05 13.81 -11.65
C GLN A 247 -15.19 15.25 -12.19
N GLY A 248 -16.42 15.77 -12.19
CA GLY A 248 -16.70 17.20 -12.33
C GLY A 248 -16.48 17.81 -13.72
N SER A 249 -16.34 16.98 -14.76
CA SER A 249 -16.09 17.43 -16.14
C SER A 249 -17.00 16.73 -17.14
N LYS A 250 -17.20 17.35 -18.31
CA LYS A 250 -17.87 16.69 -19.46
C LYS A 250 -17.09 15.47 -19.98
N TRP A 251 -15.79 15.40 -19.67
CA TRP A 251 -14.93 14.28 -20.01
C TRP A 251 -14.98 13.15 -18.98
N SER A 252 -15.69 13.34 -17.86
CA SER A 252 -15.76 12.30 -16.83
C SER A 252 -16.50 11.07 -17.33
N PHE A 253 -15.88 9.90 -17.17
CA PHE A 253 -16.53 8.60 -17.41
C PHE A 253 -17.48 8.22 -16.29
N PHE A 254 -17.22 8.72 -15.08
CA PHE A 254 -17.91 8.33 -13.85
C PHE A 254 -18.59 9.52 -13.17
N THR A 255 -19.62 9.23 -12.39
CA THR A 255 -20.25 10.15 -11.44
C THR A 255 -20.01 9.65 -10.03
N HIS A 256 -19.90 10.57 -9.07
CA HIS A 256 -19.70 10.22 -7.66
C HIS A 256 -20.97 10.51 -6.87
N HIS A 257 -21.49 9.49 -6.21
CA HIS A 257 -22.60 9.56 -5.27
C HIS A 257 -22.06 9.52 -3.83
N VAL A 258 -22.92 9.71 -2.83
CA VAL A 258 -22.45 9.73 -1.44
C VAL A 258 -21.96 8.33 -1.04
N GLY A 259 -20.64 8.20 -1.01
CA GLY A 259 -19.90 7.07 -0.43
C GLY A 259 -19.63 7.22 1.06
N ASN A 260 -18.68 6.43 1.58
CA ASN A 260 -18.17 6.45 2.96
C ASN A 260 -18.92 5.57 3.99
N SER A 261 -19.60 4.52 3.54
CA SER A 261 -20.34 3.61 4.44
C SER A 261 -19.47 2.89 5.49
N TRP A 262 -18.16 2.81 5.27
CA TRP A 262 -17.19 2.19 6.18
C TRP A 262 -16.47 3.19 7.10
N HIS A 263 -16.64 4.50 6.89
CA HIS A 263 -15.99 5.51 7.74
C HIS A 263 -16.54 5.48 9.16
N SER A 264 -15.63 5.57 10.14
CA SER A 264 -15.95 5.76 11.55
C SER A 264 -15.33 7.05 12.10
N ASN A 265 -15.50 7.33 13.40
CA ASN A 265 -15.01 8.57 14.03
C ASN A 265 -13.50 8.82 13.84
N ASP A 266 -12.72 7.78 13.61
CA ASP A 266 -11.28 7.87 13.30
C ASP A 266 -11.00 8.41 11.89
N SER A 267 -11.92 8.24 10.94
CA SER A 267 -11.83 8.89 9.62
C SER A 267 -11.83 10.42 9.76
N ASP A 268 -12.65 10.97 10.65
CA ASP A 268 -12.67 12.42 10.91
C ASP A 268 -11.34 12.91 11.50
N LEU A 269 -10.74 12.13 12.41
CA LEU A 269 -9.41 12.39 12.93
C LEU A 269 -8.36 12.38 11.80
N MET A 270 -8.43 11.41 10.89
CA MET A 270 -7.53 11.33 9.75
C MET A 270 -7.68 12.52 8.80
N PHE A 271 -8.92 12.94 8.50
CA PHE A 271 -9.17 14.15 7.69
C PHE A 271 -8.69 15.42 8.40
N TRP A 272 -8.89 15.52 9.72
CA TRP A 272 -8.35 16.62 10.51
C TRP A 272 -6.82 16.65 10.44
N MET A 273 -6.16 15.51 10.66
CA MET A 273 -4.70 15.39 10.56
C MET A 273 -4.18 15.80 9.17
N SER A 274 -4.89 15.41 8.11
CA SER A 274 -4.57 15.80 6.73
C SER A 274 -4.68 17.31 6.50
N ARG A 275 -5.78 17.93 6.95
CA ARG A 275 -5.97 19.40 6.87
C ARG A 275 -4.94 20.17 7.68
N HIS A 276 -4.47 19.59 8.78
CA HIS A 276 -3.51 20.18 9.71
C HIS A 276 -2.11 19.56 9.61
N TRP A 277 -1.73 19.02 8.44
CA TRP A 277 -0.49 18.22 8.29
C TRP A 277 0.78 18.94 8.77
N ARG A 278 0.86 20.27 8.62
CA ARG A 278 2.00 21.08 9.11
C ARG A 278 2.13 21.01 10.63
N LEU A 279 1.01 21.09 11.35
CA LEU A 279 0.97 20.98 12.81
C LEU A 279 1.34 19.58 13.26
N VAL A 280 0.77 18.55 12.60
CA VAL A 280 1.08 17.14 12.87
C VAL A 280 2.57 16.87 12.65
N THR A 281 3.15 17.40 11.58
CA THR A 281 4.57 17.25 11.26
C THR A 281 5.45 17.94 12.31
N ALA A 282 5.14 19.19 12.67
CA ALA A 282 5.86 19.92 13.71
C ALA A 282 5.81 19.19 15.06
N PHE A 283 4.63 18.71 15.46
CA PHE A 283 4.46 17.90 16.66
C PHE A 283 5.29 16.61 16.62
N GLY A 284 5.29 15.90 15.49
CA GLY A 284 6.13 14.72 15.27
C GLY A 284 7.62 15.00 15.46
N PHE A 285 8.13 16.11 14.93
CA PHE A 285 9.52 16.54 15.15
C PHE A 285 9.80 16.87 16.61
N ILE A 286 8.89 17.56 17.31
CA ILE A 286 9.04 17.86 18.73
C ILE A 286 9.16 16.57 19.55
N VAL A 287 8.27 15.60 19.31
CA VAL A 287 8.31 14.29 19.97
C VAL A 287 9.60 13.54 19.62
N GLY A 288 9.98 13.49 18.34
CA GLY A 288 11.19 12.81 17.88
C GLY A 288 12.48 13.39 18.50
N PHE A 289 12.65 14.72 18.47
CA PHE A 289 13.79 15.37 19.10
C PHE A 289 13.77 15.24 20.62
N GLY A 290 12.58 15.26 21.25
CA GLY A 290 12.42 15.00 22.68
C GLY A 290 12.89 13.60 23.08
N LEU A 291 12.53 12.57 22.30
CA LEU A 291 12.98 11.19 22.52
C LEU A 291 14.49 11.03 22.30
N LEU A 292 15.05 11.66 21.27
CA LEU A 292 16.50 11.67 21.03
C LEU A 292 17.25 12.36 22.18
N PHE A 293 16.74 13.48 22.67
CA PHE A 293 17.30 14.19 23.82
C PHE A 293 17.23 13.35 25.10
N LEU A 294 16.10 12.71 25.37
CA LEU A 294 15.95 11.80 26.51
C LEU A 294 16.93 10.62 26.41
N GLY A 295 17.04 10.01 25.23
CA GLY A 295 18.01 8.94 24.95
C GLY A 295 19.45 9.40 25.17
N TRP A 296 19.80 10.62 24.75
CA TRP A 296 21.09 11.22 25.03
C TRP A 296 21.35 11.44 26.52
N VAL A 297 20.36 11.95 27.27
CA VAL A 297 20.48 12.16 28.72
C VAL A 297 20.73 10.83 29.45
N ILE A 298 19.99 9.78 29.09
CA ILE A 298 20.15 8.44 29.64
C ILE A 298 21.55 7.89 29.28
N TYR A 299 21.93 7.96 28.00
CA TYR A 299 23.24 7.49 27.54
C TYR A 299 24.38 8.21 28.25
N ARG A 300 24.31 9.53 28.36
CA ARG A 300 25.29 10.35 29.07
C ARG A 300 25.41 9.93 30.53
N ARG A 301 24.30 9.78 31.25
CA ARG A 301 24.29 9.35 32.66
C ARG A 301 24.92 7.96 32.83
N GLN A 302 24.58 7.00 31.98
CA GLN A 302 24.97 5.60 32.12
C GLN A 302 26.37 5.26 31.57
N PHE A 303 26.85 6.01 30.58
CA PHE A 303 28.07 5.67 29.83
C PHE A 303 29.14 6.75 29.81
N LEU A 304 28.79 8.03 30.01
CA LEU A 304 29.74 9.14 29.92
C LEU A 304 30.01 9.84 31.26
N ALA A 305 29.08 9.78 32.22
CA ALA A 305 29.14 10.49 33.50
C ALA A 305 29.19 9.57 34.73
N ALA A 306 29.22 8.24 34.55
CA ALA A 306 29.34 7.30 35.66
C ALA A 306 30.73 7.41 36.33
N PRO A 307 30.83 7.72 37.64
CA PRO A 307 32.10 7.69 38.35
C PRO A 307 32.68 6.26 38.39
N PRO A 308 34.02 6.09 38.46
CA PRO A 308 34.68 4.79 38.39
C PRO A 308 34.14 3.74 39.38
N ASP A 309 33.65 4.20 40.54
CA ASP A 309 33.27 3.36 41.66
C ASP A 309 31.83 2.80 41.59
N THR A 310 31.00 3.29 40.65
CA THR A 310 29.61 2.81 40.44
C THR A 310 29.43 2.02 39.15
N LEU A 311 30.52 1.67 38.47
CA LEU A 311 30.46 0.85 37.26
C LEU A 311 30.01 -0.58 37.62
N PRO A 312 28.92 -1.10 37.01
CA PRO A 312 28.49 -2.48 37.24
C PRO A 312 29.62 -3.46 36.88
N THR A 313 29.77 -4.54 37.64
CA THR A 313 30.93 -5.47 37.61
C THR A 313 31.28 -5.98 36.21
N TRP A 314 30.31 -6.11 35.31
CA TRP A 314 30.54 -6.49 33.91
C TRP A 314 31.34 -5.45 33.10
N LYS A 315 31.37 -4.17 33.52
CA LYS A 315 32.20 -3.11 32.92
C LYS A 315 33.65 -3.11 33.40
N LYS A 316 33.99 -3.77 34.51
CA LYS A 316 35.38 -3.85 35.03
C LYS A 316 36.29 -4.78 34.21
N ARG A 317 35.73 -5.66 33.36
CA ARG A 317 36.48 -6.55 32.48
C ARG A 317 36.61 -5.99 31.07
N SER A 318 37.82 -6.05 30.50
CA SER A 318 38.13 -5.67 29.11
C SER A 318 37.31 -6.50 28.11
N VAL A 319 36.93 -5.95 26.96
CA VAL A 319 36.18 -6.66 25.90
C VAL A 319 36.88 -7.98 25.49
N ARG A 320 38.22 -8.03 25.54
CA ARG A 320 38.99 -9.27 25.28
C ARG A 320 38.75 -10.37 26.33
N GLN A 321 38.39 -10.00 27.56
CA GLN A 321 38.06 -10.93 28.64
C GLN A 321 36.57 -11.35 28.62
N ARG A 322 35.76 -10.74 27.74
CA ARG A 322 34.31 -11.03 27.62
C ARG A 322 33.98 -12.04 26.52
N ILE A 323 34.90 -12.26 25.57
CA ILE A 323 34.72 -13.19 24.46
C ILE A 323 35.54 -14.46 24.74
N PRO A 324 34.91 -15.65 24.90
CA PRO A 324 35.60 -16.90 25.30
C PRO A 324 36.80 -17.26 24.40
N PHE A 325 36.69 -16.92 23.12
CA PHE A 325 37.72 -17.14 22.10
C PHE A 325 39.07 -16.44 22.41
N TRP A 326 39.03 -15.24 23.00
CA TRP A 326 40.22 -14.44 23.29
C TRP A 326 40.79 -14.71 24.70
N ALA A 327 39.96 -15.17 25.64
CA ALA A 327 40.39 -15.52 27.00
C ALA A 327 41.30 -16.76 27.03
N ARG A 328 41.10 -17.74 26.13
CA ARG A 328 41.96 -18.93 26.04
C ARG A 328 43.38 -18.65 25.53
N ARG A 329 43.57 -17.58 24.75
CA ARG A 329 44.87 -17.27 24.13
C ARG A 329 45.87 -16.61 25.07
N SER A 330 45.42 -15.96 26.15
CA SER A 330 46.32 -15.31 27.13
C SER A 330 46.85 -16.27 28.19
N ALA A 331 46.16 -17.38 28.47
CA ALA A 331 46.58 -18.35 29.49
C ALA A 331 47.77 -19.23 29.04
N GLN A 332 48.10 -19.24 27.75
CA GLN A 332 49.09 -20.17 27.17
C GLN A 332 50.51 -19.57 27.04
N ARG A 333 50.80 -18.42 27.68
CA ARG A 333 52.06 -17.67 27.51
C ARG A 333 52.90 -17.45 28.78
N GLU A 334 52.53 -18.02 29.92
CA GLU A 334 53.44 -18.13 31.06
C GLU A 334 54.20 -19.46 30.97
N TYR A 335 55.33 -19.45 30.27
CA TYR A 335 56.35 -20.48 30.44
C TYR A 335 57.25 -20.03 31.60
N GLU A 336 57.23 -20.83 32.67
CA GLU A 336 58.13 -20.77 33.83
C GLU A 336 59.59 -20.94 33.35
N MET A 337 60.43 -19.92 33.54
CA MET A 337 61.89 -20.08 33.43
C MET A 337 62.43 -20.68 34.72
N ILE A 338 62.48 -22.01 34.78
CA ILE A 338 63.20 -22.73 35.83
C ILE A 338 64.68 -22.78 35.47
N ASN A 339 65.47 -22.02 36.22
CA ASN A 339 66.94 -22.11 36.23
C ASN A 339 67.38 -23.54 36.56
N ARG A 340 68.29 -24.08 35.76
CA ARG A 340 69.14 -25.24 36.13
C ARG A 340 70.60 -24.83 36.09
N HIS A 341 71.19 -24.66 37.27
CA HIS A 341 72.60 -24.95 37.57
C HIS A 341 72.84 -26.44 37.26
N GLU A 342 73.91 -26.91 36.61
CA GLU A 342 75.38 -26.91 36.88
C GLU A 342 75.90 -28.18 36.10
N PRO A 343 77.20 -28.57 36.08
CA PRO A 343 78.38 -28.04 36.76
C PRO A 343 79.44 -27.38 35.87
#